data_AF-A0A965H3H8-F1
#
_entry.id   AF-A0A965H3H8-F1
#
_cell.length_a   1.000
_cell.length_b   1.000
_cell.length_c   1.000
_cell.angle_alpha   90.00
_cell.angle_beta   90.00
_cell.angle_gamma   90.00
#
_symmetry.space_group_name_H-M   'P 1'
#
loop_
_entity.id
_entity.type
_entity.pdbx_description
1 polymer ?
#
loop_
_entity_poly.entity_id
_entity_poly.type
_entity_poly.pdbx_seq_one_letter_code
_entity_poly.pdbx_strand_id
1 'polypeptide(L)'
;IAVPGKTAYDLWLERNIKEATVLREKGADNAFKRFVNEQLDVLAGLRPRLTTDCDNLPGSRLLDGRFTAVQQAAGTPKGRTVGHEHLRAFIEDVKASGLLAQLIEKNGVRGLTIAPAA
;
A
#
# COMPACT_ATOMS: atom_id res chain seq x y z
N ILE A 1 3.91 9.88 14.79
CA ILE A 1 3.42 9.02 13.68
C ILE A 1 2.80 7.76 14.26
N ALA A 2 1.48 7.57 14.15
CA ALA A 2 0.83 6.30 14.51
C ALA A 2 1.00 5.26 13.39
N VAL A 3 1.27 4.01 13.74
CA VAL A 3 1.45 2.94 12.74
C VAL A 3 1.05 1.56 13.31
N PRO A 4 0.48 0.66 12.50
CA PRO A 4 0.40 -0.76 12.83
C PRO A 4 1.81 -1.37 12.94
N GLY A 5 2.15 -1.85 14.14
CA GLY A 5 3.45 -2.45 14.40
C GLY A 5 3.65 -3.77 13.64
N LYS A 6 4.92 -4.17 13.46
CA LYS A 6 5.34 -5.41 12.78
C LYS A 6 4.92 -5.48 11.30
N THR A 7 4.75 -4.33 10.67
CA THR A 7 4.48 -4.24 9.24
C THR A 7 5.77 -3.87 8.48
N ALA A 8 5.82 -4.16 7.18
CA ALA A 8 6.99 -3.79 6.37
C ALA A 8 7.25 -2.28 6.36
N TYR A 9 6.18 -1.47 6.40
CA TYR A 9 6.29 -0.02 6.45
C TYR A 9 6.63 0.52 7.85
N ASP A 10 6.26 -0.16 8.95
CA ASP A 10 6.80 0.12 10.29
C ASP A 10 8.33 -0.04 10.33
N LEU A 11 8.85 -1.17 9.82
CA LEU A 11 10.29 -1.40 9.72
C LEU A 11 11.00 -0.34 8.85
N TRP A 12 10.34 0.13 7.80
CA TRP A 12 10.88 1.23 6.99
C TRP A 12 10.92 2.54 7.79
N LEU A 13 9.83 2.89 8.48
CA LEU A 13 9.75 4.12 9.28
C LEU A 13 10.81 4.15 10.37
N GLU A 14 10.99 3.05 11.10
CA GLU A 14 12.01 2.91 12.14
C GLU A 14 13.43 3.20 11.63
N ARG A 15 13.74 2.78 10.40
CA ARG A 15 15.09 2.94 9.82
C ARG A 15 15.33 4.32 9.22
N ASN A 16 14.28 5.06 8.88
CA ASN A 16 14.39 6.27 8.05
C ASN A 16 13.90 7.55 8.74
N ILE A 17 12.98 7.45 9.70
CA ILE A 17 12.47 8.60 10.45
C ILE A 17 13.39 8.86 11.65
N LYS A 18 14.00 10.06 11.68
CA LYS A 18 14.94 10.49 12.73
C LYS A 18 14.40 11.61 13.61
N GLU A 19 13.58 12.48 13.03
CA GLU A 19 13.09 13.72 13.67
C GLU A 19 11.63 13.62 14.14
N ALA A 20 11.06 12.41 14.20
CA ALA A 20 9.70 12.20 14.66
C ALA A 20 9.55 10.88 15.42
N THR A 21 8.64 10.86 16.39
CA THR A 21 8.34 9.66 17.18
C THR A 21 7.37 8.74 16.44
N VAL A 22 7.74 7.46 16.31
CA VAL A 22 6.87 6.40 15.77
C VAL A 22 6.18 5.67 16.91
N LEU A 23 4.85 5.76 16.95
CA LEU A 23 3.98 5.14 17.95
C LEU A 23 3.30 3.92 17.33
N ARG A 24 3.57 2.73 17.88
CA ARG A 24 3.13 1.46 17.31
C ARG A 24 1.91 0.92 18.03
N GLU A 25 0.94 0.46 17.24
CA GLU A 25 -0.28 -0.17 17.73
C GLU A 25 -0.48 -1.57 17.15
N LYS A 26 -1.27 -2.39 17.85
CA LYS A 26 -1.67 -3.71 17.35
C LYS A 26 -2.79 -3.55 16.32
N GLY A 27 -2.42 -3.54 15.03
CA GLY A 27 -3.35 -3.48 13.90
C GLY A 27 -3.78 -2.07 13.50
N ALA A 28 -4.38 -1.97 12.29
CA ALA A 28 -4.78 -0.71 11.66
C ALA A 28 -5.83 0.06 12.47
N ASP A 29 -6.83 -0.61 13.02
CA ASP A 29 -7.92 0.05 13.76
C ASP A 29 -7.42 0.75 15.02
N ASN A 30 -6.50 0.12 15.76
CA ASN A 30 -5.94 0.71 16.97
C ASN A 30 -5.00 1.87 16.64
N ALA A 31 -4.21 1.77 15.56
CA ALA A 31 -3.38 2.87 15.09
C ALA A 31 -4.23 4.09 14.69
N PHE A 32 -5.34 3.88 13.98
CA PHE A 32 -6.29 4.93 13.62
C PHE A 32 -6.95 5.54 14.86
N LYS A 33 -7.48 4.72 15.78
CA LYS A 33 -8.09 5.21 17.03
C LYS A 33 -7.13 6.07 17.83
N ARG A 34 -5.88 5.64 17.99
CA ARG A 34 -4.86 6.41 18.70
C ARG A 34 -4.52 7.70 18.00
N PHE A 35 -4.35 7.67 16.67
CA PHE A 35 -4.14 8.87 15.86
C PHE A 35 -5.20 9.95 16.11
N VAL A 36 -6.48 9.56 16.12
CA VAL A 36 -7.59 10.49 16.40
C VAL A 36 -7.62 10.92 17.86
N ASN A 37 -7.58 9.97 18.80
CA ASN A 37 -7.76 10.25 20.23
C ASN A 37 -6.65 11.10 20.83
N GLU A 38 -5.40 10.87 20.42
CA GLU A 38 -4.22 11.61 20.90
C GLU A 38 -3.87 12.81 19.99
N GLN A 39 -4.69 13.10 18.97
CA GLN A 39 -4.47 14.20 18.02
C GLN A 39 -3.05 14.22 17.42
N LEU A 40 -2.58 13.04 17.00
CA LEU A 40 -1.22 12.88 16.47
C LEU A 40 -1.10 13.53 15.09
N ASP A 41 0.12 13.92 14.70
CA ASP A 41 0.33 14.66 13.44
C ASP A 41 0.13 13.83 12.16
N VAL A 42 0.46 12.53 12.22
CA VAL A 42 0.51 11.64 11.04
C VAL A 42 0.10 10.21 11.41
N LEU A 43 -0.70 9.58 10.54
CA LEU A 43 -0.98 8.15 10.50
C LEU A 43 -0.29 7.49 9.29
N ALA A 44 0.41 6.39 9.51
CA ALA A 44 1.01 5.58 8.46
C ALA A 44 0.27 4.26 8.27
N GLY A 45 0.02 3.89 7.01
CA GLY A 45 -0.71 2.68 6.65
C GLY A 45 -0.72 2.42 5.14
N LEU A 46 -1.40 1.36 4.73
CA LEU A 46 -1.61 1.06 3.31
C LEU A 46 -2.59 2.05 2.69
N ARG A 47 -2.32 2.51 1.46
CA ARG A 47 -3.11 3.52 0.76
C ARG A 47 -4.62 3.19 0.69
N PRO A 48 -5.07 1.96 0.40
CA PRO A 48 -6.49 1.63 0.42
C PRO A 48 -7.16 1.89 1.77
N ARG A 49 -6.48 1.51 2.87
CA ARG A 49 -6.99 1.74 4.22
C ARG A 49 -7.03 3.23 4.56
N LEU A 50 -5.93 3.94 4.31
CA LEU A 50 -5.87 5.37 4.58
C LEU A 50 -6.89 6.17 3.77
N THR A 51 -7.23 5.72 2.55
CA THR A 51 -8.29 6.33 1.73
C THR A 51 -9.64 6.22 2.45
N THR A 52 -9.99 5.04 2.95
CA THR A 52 -11.21 4.84 3.74
C THR A 52 -11.17 5.58 5.08
N ASP A 53 -10.01 5.66 5.74
CA ASP A 53 -9.87 6.42 6.99
C ASP A 53 -10.09 7.94 6.76
N CYS A 54 -9.63 8.49 5.63
CA CYS A 54 -9.87 9.88 5.25
C CYS A 54 -11.36 10.20 5.06
N ASP A 55 -12.14 9.27 4.48
CA ASP A 55 -13.59 9.44 4.34
C ASP A 55 -14.28 9.59 5.72
N ASN A 56 -13.71 8.97 6.75
CA ASN A 56 -14.24 8.96 8.11
C ASN A 56 -13.66 10.05 9.02
N LEU A 57 -12.71 10.85 8.54
CA LEU A 57 -12.06 11.91 9.32
C LEU A 57 -12.05 13.22 8.53
N PRO A 58 -13.13 14.01 8.59
CA PRO A 58 -13.22 15.30 7.92
C PRO A 58 -12.05 16.22 8.30
N GLY A 59 -11.48 16.90 7.31
CA GLY A 59 -10.30 17.76 7.49
C GLY A 59 -8.95 17.03 7.41
N SER A 60 -8.95 15.70 7.38
CA SER A 60 -7.75 14.93 7.05
C SER A 60 -7.43 14.99 5.55
N ARG A 61 -6.18 14.66 5.21
CA ARG A 61 -5.74 14.49 3.83
C ARG A 61 -4.73 13.36 3.72
N LEU A 62 -4.72 12.68 2.58
CA LEU A 62 -3.61 11.83 2.19
C LEU A 62 -2.41 12.70 1.77
N LEU A 63 -1.21 12.34 2.24
CA LEU A 63 0.01 12.94 1.73
C LEU A 63 0.29 12.43 0.30
N ASP A 64 0.76 13.31 -0.56
CA ASP A 64 1.13 12.95 -1.93
C ASP A 64 2.29 11.95 -1.96
N GLY A 65 2.32 11.13 -3.01
CA GLY A 65 3.35 10.12 -3.20
C GLY A 65 3.24 8.93 -2.22
N ARG A 66 4.40 8.38 -1.86
CA ARG A 66 4.60 7.25 -0.93
C ARG A 66 6.05 7.21 -0.48
N PHE A 67 6.31 6.71 0.72
CA PHE A 67 7.68 6.49 1.22
C PHE A 67 8.17 5.05 0.96
N THR A 68 7.26 4.11 0.71
CA THR A 68 7.58 2.73 0.34
C THR A 68 6.41 2.12 -0.47
N ALA A 69 6.66 1.00 -1.15
CA ALA A 69 5.63 0.23 -1.86
C ALA A 69 5.90 -1.27 -1.75
N VAL A 70 4.84 -2.05 -1.54
CA VAL A 70 4.88 -3.51 -1.68
C VAL A 70 4.36 -3.85 -3.08
N GLN A 71 5.27 -4.16 -3.99
CA GLN A 71 4.90 -4.58 -5.34
C GLN A 71 4.33 -6.00 -5.31
N GLN A 72 3.27 -6.23 -6.09
CA GLN A 72 2.70 -7.55 -6.30
C GLN A 72 3.33 -8.17 -7.56
N ALA A 73 3.57 -9.48 -7.55
CA ALA A 73 4.16 -10.21 -8.66
C ALA A 73 3.57 -11.62 -8.78
N ALA A 74 3.54 -12.15 -10.01
CA ALA A 74 3.32 -13.58 -10.25
C ALA A 74 4.65 -14.29 -10.47
N GLY A 75 4.82 -15.48 -9.90
CA GLY A 75 6.06 -16.24 -9.95
C GLY A 75 5.87 -17.66 -10.49
N THR A 76 6.95 -18.22 -11.03
CA THR A 76 7.07 -19.64 -11.40
C THR A 76 8.30 -20.25 -10.74
N PRO A 77 8.36 -21.57 -10.49
CA PRO A 77 9.55 -22.20 -9.93
C PRO A 77 10.82 -21.93 -10.74
N LYS A 78 11.94 -21.81 -10.02
CA LYS A 78 13.26 -21.55 -10.60
C LYS A 78 13.62 -22.61 -11.64
N GLY A 79 14.20 -22.18 -12.76
CA GLY A 79 14.56 -23.04 -13.88
C GLY A 79 13.46 -23.23 -14.93
N ARG A 80 12.23 -22.73 -14.70
CA ARG A 80 11.14 -22.76 -15.69
C ARG A 80 11.10 -21.50 -16.55
N THR A 81 12.07 -21.34 -17.44
CA THR A 81 12.22 -20.16 -18.31
C THR A 81 10.98 -19.92 -19.17
N VAL A 82 10.44 -20.95 -19.83
CA VAL A 82 9.22 -20.85 -20.65
C VAL A 82 8.02 -20.36 -19.83
N GLY A 83 7.86 -20.87 -18.61
CA GLY A 83 6.79 -20.43 -17.72
C GLY A 83 6.96 -18.98 -17.26
N HIS A 84 8.20 -18.54 -17.05
CA HIS A 84 8.50 -17.15 -16.71
C HIS A 84 8.17 -16.20 -17.86
N GLU A 85 8.59 -16.56 -19.08
CA GLU A 85 8.30 -15.79 -20.30
C GLU A 85 6.80 -15.67 -20.55
N HIS A 86 6.06 -16.77 -20.40
CA HIS A 86 4.61 -16.78 -20.53
C HIS A 86 3.93 -15.89 -19.49
N LEU A 87 4.30 -16.00 -18.21
CA LEU A 87 3.74 -15.16 -17.15
C LEU A 87 4.04 -13.68 -17.38
N ARG A 88 5.25 -13.34 -17.83
CA ARG A 88 5.62 -11.97 -18.17
C ARG A 88 4.74 -11.43 -19.30
N ALA A 89 4.64 -12.17 -20.42
CA ALA A 89 3.84 -11.76 -21.56
C ALA A 89 2.35 -11.58 -21.17
N PHE A 90 1.79 -12.50 -20.39
CA PHE A 90 0.43 -12.40 -19.88
C PHE A 90 0.22 -11.15 -19.01
N ILE A 91 1.14 -10.84 -18.09
CA ILE A 91 1.04 -9.64 -17.25
C ILE A 91 1.09 -8.36 -18.10
N GLU A 92 1.98 -8.29 -19.09
CA GLU A 92 2.04 -7.12 -19.99
C GLU A 92 0.74 -6.95 -20.78
N ASP A 93 0.19 -8.03 -21.33
CA ASP A 93 -1.08 -8.01 -22.08
C ASP A 93 -2.26 -7.55 -21.21
N VAL A 94 -2.38 -8.08 -19.98
CA VAL A 94 -3.46 -7.73 -19.04
C VAL A 94 -3.34 -6.28 -18.54
N LYS A 95 -2.12 -5.73 -18.44
CA LYS A 95 -1.90 -4.31 -18.17
C LYS A 95 -2.28 -3.44 -19.37
N ALA A 96 -1.80 -3.79 -20.57
CA ALA A 96 -1.96 -3.00 -21.78
C ALA A 96 -3.40 -2.99 -22.31
N SER A 97 -4.12 -4.10 -22.19
CA SER A 97 -5.53 -4.24 -22.60
C SER A 97 -6.51 -3.46 -21.73
N GLY A 98 -6.09 -2.96 -20.57
CA GLY A 98 -6.95 -2.30 -19.59
C GLY A 98 -7.79 -3.25 -18.74
N LEU A 99 -7.70 -4.57 -18.95
CA LEU A 99 -8.40 -5.57 -18.15
C LEU A 99 -8.09 -5.42 -16.65
N LEU A 100 -6.82 -5.20 -16.30
CA LEU A 100 -6.44 -5.01 -14.90
C LEU A 100 -7.10 -3.78 -14.28
N ALA A 101 -7.20 -2.67 -15.03
CA ALA A 101 -7.84 -1.44 -14.55
C ALA A 101 -9.34 -1.67 -14.29
N GLN A 102 -10.02 -2.32 -15.23
CA GLN A 102 -11.43 -2.67 -15.11
C GLN A 102 -11.70 -3.60 -13.92
N LEU A 103 -10.82 -4.57 -13.67
CA LEU A 103 -10.96 -5.47 -12.53
C LEU A 103 -10.75 -4.74 -11.19
N ILE A 104 -9.80 -3.81 -11.11
CA ILE A 104 -9.59 -2.98 -9.90
C ILE A 104 -10.86 -2.15 -9.62
N GLU A 105 -11.40 -1.51 -10.65
CA GLU A 105 -12.62 -0.70 -10.55
C GLU A 105 -13.83 -1.55 -10.17
N LYS A 106 -14.06 -2.67 -10.86
CA LYS A 106 -15.18 -3.59 -10.60
C LYS A 106 -15.20 -4.11 -9.16
N ASN A 107 -14.02 -4.33 -8.58
CA ASN A 107 -13.90 -4.79 -7.19
C ASN A 107 -13.88 -3.63 -6.17
N GLY A 108 -14.04 -2.38 -6.61
CA GLY A 108 -14.09 -1.20 -5.75
C GLY A 108 -12.79 -0.94 -4.99
N VAL A 109 -11.65 -1.43 -5.48
CA VAL A 109 -10.39 -1.34 -4.74
C VAL A 109 -9.75 0.02 -4.96
N ARG A 110 -9.89 0.90 -3.97
CA ARG A 110 -9.31 2.25 -4.01
C ARG A 110 -7.84 2.24 -3.57
N GLY A 111 -7.03 3.10 -4.17
CA GLY A 111 -5.65 3.32 -3.75
C GLY A 111 -4.61 2.32 -4.29
N LEU A 112 -4.97 1.52 -5.29
CA LEU A 112 -4.02 0.71 -6.07
C LEU A 112 -3.57 1.47 -7.33
N THR A 113 -2.37 1.12 -7.82
CA THR A 113 -1.84 1.61 -9.09
C THR A 113 -1.36 0.44 -9.92
N ILE A 114 -1.56 0.51 -11.23
CA ILE A 114 -0.99 -0.47 -12.17
C ILE A 114 0.50 -0.16 -12.35
N ALA A 115 1.33 -1.21 -12.34
CA ALA A 115 2.76 -1.07 -12.59
C ALA A 115 3.02 -0.58 -14.02
N PRO A 116 4.09 0.20 -14.27
CA PRO A 116 4.45 0.59 -15.63
C PRO A 116 4.76 -0.63 -16.50
N ALA A 117 4.82 -0.42 -17.82
CA ALA A 117 5.32 -1.43 -18.76
C ALA A 117 6.75 -1.86 -18.36
N ALA A 118 7.05 -3.15 -18.56
CA ALA A 118 8.33 -3.76 -18.19
C ALA A 118 9.42 -3.64 -19.26
#